data_AF-A0AAN8PGB7-F1
#
_entry.id   AF-A0AAN8PGB7-F1
#
_cell.length_a   1.000
_cell.length_b   1.000
_cell.length_c   1.000
_cell.angle_alpha   90.00
_cell.angle_beta   90.00
_cell.angle_gamma   90.00
#
_symmetry.space_group_name_H-M   'P 1'
#
loop_
_entity.id
_entity.type
_entity.pdbx_description
1 polymer ?
#
loop_
_entity_poly.entity_id
_entity_poly.type
_entity_poly.pdbx_seq_one_letter_code
_entity_poly.pdbx_strand_id
1 'polypeptide(L)'
;MLIIFQLESVNEKASAYNSIIVDVLYQILPLKSKTINIRQNNAWFTDELRELKKSKTKAEKTWYKTKLHVHKEIFKSKKNELCHKIKDCKKSYFSNRIENSQNKQRELFKISKSLLDHTHGQTILPESDDQFELACKFSNYFSENPFRIKTNGISRR
;
A
#
# COMPACT_ATOMS: atom_id res chain seq x y z
N MET A 1 34.90 11.57 -26.23
CA MET A 1 34.57 12.94 -26.67
C MET A 1 34.83 13.19 -28.17
N LEU A 2 35.68 12.41 -28.86
CA LEU A 2 36.00 12.61 -30.28
C LEU A 2 35.05 11.95 -31.30
N ILE A 3 34.18 11.01 -30.88
CA ILE A 3 33.38 10.20 -31.82
C ILE A 3 32.12 10.93 -32.31
N ILE A 4 31.51 11.81 -31.49
CA ILE A 4 30.23 12.48 -31.82
C ILE A 4 30.42 13.50 -32.96
N PHE A 5 31.59 14.14 -33.05
CA PHE A 5 31.86 15.19 -34.04
C PHE A 5 32.11 14.65 -35.46
N GLN A 6 32.35 13.34 -35.62
CA GLN A 6 32.60 12.69 -36.91
C GLN A 6 31.35 12.11 -37.60
N LEU A 7 30.19 12.17 -36.95
CA LEU A 7 28.92 11.69 -37.52
C LEU A 7 28.33 12.73 -38.48
N GLU A 8 27.70 12.32 -39.57
CA GLU A 8 27.15 13.25 -40.58
C GLU A 8 25.72 13.69 -40.24
N SER A 9 24.89 12.80 -39.71
CA SER A 9 23.49 13.08 -39.40
C SER A 9 23.28 13.63 -37.99
N VAL A 10 22.43 14.65 -37.86
CA VAL A 10 22.08 15.27 -36.57
C VAL A 10 21.41 14.28 -35.63
N ASN A 11 20.60 13.35 -36.17
CA ASN A 11 19.93 12.33 -35.36
C ASN A 11 20.94 11.31 -34.79
N GLU A 12 21.98 10.97 -35.55
CA GLU A 12 23.04 10.07 -35.09
C GLU A 12 23.87 10.72 -33.98
N LYS A 13 24.17 12.03 -34.11
CA LYS A 13 24.82 12.81 -33.05
C LYS A 13 24.00 12.83 -31.76
N ALA A 14 22.71 13.10 -31.88
CA ALA A 14 21.80 13.13 -30.74
C ALA A 14 21.71 11.76 -30.04
N SER A 15 21.64 10.67 -30.82
CA SER A 15 21.62 9.31 -30.27
C SER A 15 22.93 8.94 -29.57
N ALA A 16 24.08 9.24 -30.20
CA ALA A 16 25.40 8.95 -29.62
C ALA A 16 25.67 9.79 -28.36
N TYR A 17 25.22 11.04 -28.33
CA TYR A 17 25.29 11.88 -27.14
C TYR A 17 24.45 11.30 -25.99
N ASN A 18 23.21 10.90 -26.27
CA ASN A 18 22.33 10.32 -25.27
C ASN A 18 22.88 9.00 -24.71
N SER A 19 23.44 8.13 -25.56
CA SER A 19 24.04 6.87 -25.09
C SER A 19 25.24 7.10 -24.17
N ILE A 20 26.14 8.02 -24.56
CA ILE A 20 27.32 8.35 -23.74
C ILE A 20 26.91 8.93 -22.39
N ILE A 21 25.89 9.79 -22.36
CA ILE A 21 25.37 10.33 -21.09
C ILE A 21 24.82 9.21 -20.23
N VAL A 22 24.03 8.32 -20.80
CA VAL A 22 23.44 7.18 -20.08
C VAL A 22 24.53 6.26 -19.54
N ASP A 23 25.59 6.00 -20.29
CA ASP A 23 26.73 5.18 -19.86
C ASP A 23 27.51 5.82 -18.72
N VAL A 24 27.81 7.13 -18.82
CA VAL A 24 28.46 7.88 -17.74
C VAL A 24 27.56 7.92 -16.51
N LEU A 25 26.25 8.12 -16.71
CA LEU A 25 25.25 8.10 -15.64
C LEU A 25 25.25 6.74 -14.93
N TYR A 26 25.30 5.62 -15.66
CA TYR A 26 25.37 4.28 -15.07
C TYR A 26 26.69 3.97 -14.36
N GLN A 27 27.80 4.59 -14.77
CA GLN A 27 29.08 4.45 -14.07
C GLN A 27 29.10 5.19 -12.72
N ILE A 28 28.47 6.36 -12.64
CA ILE A 28 28.47 7.20 -11.42
C ILE A 28 27.30 6.90 -10.48
N LEU A 29 26.21 6.32 -10.97
CA LEU A 29 25.01 6.06 -10.18
C LEU A 29 24.75 4.56 -10.01
N PRO A 30 24.66 4.05 -8.76
CA PRO A 30 24.25 2.68 -8.54
C PRO A 30 22.83 2.48 -9.07
N LEU A 31 22.65 1.43 -9.87
CA LEU A 31 21.35 1.02 -10.40
C LEU A 31 20.37 0.74 -9.25
N LYS A 32 19.49 1.68 -8.97
CA LYS A 32 18.39 1.51 -8.00
C LYS A 32 17.16 1.02 -8.74
N SER A 33 16.95 -0.29 -8.76
CA SER A 33 15.66 -0.85 -9.19
C SER A 33 14.58 -0.45 -8.17
N LYS A 34 13.44 0.01 -8.67
CA LYS A 34 12.25 0.25 -7.86
C LYS A 34 11.21 -0.78 -8.23
N THR A 35 10.87 -1.65 -7.29
CA THR A 35 9.72 -2.54 -7.45
C THR A 35 8.44 -1.72 -7.39
N ILE A 36 7.78 -1.54 -8.53
CA ILE A 36 6.49 -0.87 -8.58
C ILE A 36 5.43 -1.88 -8.15
N ASN A 37 4.94 -1.73 -6.93
CA ASN A 37 3.76 -2.47 -6.48
C ASN A 37 2.51 -1.91 -7.17
N ILE A 38 2.02 -2.62 -8.20
CA ILE A 38 0.74 -2.34 -8.83
C ILE A 38 -0.35 -2.68 -7.81
N ARG A 39 -0.93 -1.65 -7.18
CA ARG A 39 -2.07 -1.83 -6.29
C ARG A 39 -3.31 -2.10 -7.14
N GLN A 40 -3.89 -3.28 -6.99
CA GLN A 40 -5.18 -3.58 -7.60
C GLN A 40 -6.21 -2.53 -7.16
N ASN A 41 -7.04 -2.07 -8.10
CA ASN A 41 -8.10 -1.14 -7.78
C ASN A 41 -9.11 -1.86 -6.88
N ASN A 42 -9.35 -1.31 -5.69
CA ASN A 42 -10.33 -1.87 -4.78
C ASN A 42 -11.72 -1.68 -5.39
N ALA A 43 -12.51 -2.75 -5.52
CA ALA A 43 -13.82 -2.70 -6.16
C ALA A 43 -14.82 -1.73 -5.48
N TRP A 44 -14.63 -1.42 -4.20
CA TRP A 44 -15.44 -0.44 -3.46
C TRP A 44 -14.97 1.02 -3.63
N PHE A 45 -13.84 1.27 -4.29
CA PHE A 45 -13.28 2.61 -4.47
C PHE A 45 -13.79 3.24 -5.78
N THR A 46 -14.94 3.90 -5.67
CA THR A 46 -15.65 4.55 -6.79
C THR A 46 -15.00 5.87 -7.21
N ASP A 47 -15.37 6.38 -8.39
CA ASP A 47 -14.89 7.69 -8.86
C ASP A 47 -15.38 8.85 -7.99
N GLU A 48 -16.57 8.74 -7.38
CA GLU A 48 -17.06 9.71 -6.38
C GLU A 48 -16.08 9.85 -5.20
N LEU A 49 -15.58 8.73 -4.67
CA LEU A 49 -14.56 8.75 -3.60
C LEU A 49 -13.24 9.37 -4.09
N ARG A 50 -12.90 9.18 -5.36
CA ARG A 50 -11.72 9.78 -5.97
C ARG A 50 -11.86 11.30 -6.05
N GLU A 51 -13.03 11.82 -6.41
CA GLU A 51 -13.34 13.25 -6.43
C GLU A 51 -13.33 13.86 -5.04
N LEU A 52 -13.97 13.23 -4.06
CA LEU A 52 -13.94 13.66 -2.66
C LEU A 52 -12.50 13.71 -2.11
N LYS A 53 -11.69 12.70 -2.47
CA LYS A 53 -10.26 12.68 -2.10
C LYS A 53 -9.50 13.83 -2.74
N LYS A 54 -9.71 14.12 -4.03
CA LYS A 54 -9.13 15.29 -4.71
C LYS A 54 -9.54 16.59 -4.02
N SER A 55 -10.82 16.74 -3.70
CA SER A 55 -11.36 17.93 -3.01
C SER A 55 -10.72 18.13 -1.63
N LYS A 56 -10.63 17.06 -0.82
CA LYS A 56 -9.90 17.06 0.47
C LYS A 56 -8.46 17.50 0.31
N THR A 57 -7.73 16.92 -0.66
CA THR A 57 -6.31 17.28 -0.90
C THR A 57 -6.16 18.73 -1.38
N LYS A 58 -7.11 19.25 -2.17
CA LYS A 58 -7.11 20.67 -2.56
C LYS A 58 -7.30 21.58 -1.34
N ALA A 59 -8.30 21.30 -0.50
CA ALA A 59 -8.54 22.06 0.73
C ALA A 59 -7.34 22.01 1.70
N GLU A 60 -6.71 20.84 1.83
CA GLU A 60 -5.50 20.64 2.61
C GLU A 60 -4.35 21.52 2.12
N LYS A 61 -4.05 21.48 0.81
CA LYS A 61 -3.00 22.31 0.20
C LYS A 61 -3.28 23.80 0.41
N THR A 62 -4.53 24.24 0.25
CA THR A 62 -4.92 25.63 0.52
C THR A 62 -4.66 26.00 1.97
N TRP A 63 -5.04 25.15 2.94
CA TRP A 63 -4.76 25.40 4.35
C TRP A 63 -3.25 25.43 4.66
N TYR A 64 -2.44 24.54 4.06
CA TYR A 64 -0.99 24.57 4.25
C TYR A 64 -0.35 25.86 3.73
N LYS A 65 -0.86 26.42 2.63
CA LYS A 65 -0.35 27.68 2.06
C LYS A 65 -0.78 28.91 2.85
N THR A 66 -2.05 28.95 3.25
CA THR A 66 -2.67 30.15 3.83
C THR A 66 -2.58 30.20 5.35
N LYS A 67 -2.59 29.04 6.03
CA LYS A 67 -2.61 28.89 7.50
C LYS A 67 -3.80 29.55 8.22
N LEU A 68 -4.82 30.04 7.50
CA LEU A 68 -6.03 30.58 8.13
C LEU A 68 -6.90 29.50 8.78
N HIS A 69 -7.59 29.89 9.86
CA HIS A 69 -8.53 29.04 10.59
C HIS A 69 -9.70 28.57 9.72
N VAL A 70 -10.28 29.47 8.92
CA VAL A 70 -11.40 29.13 8.01
C VAL A 70 -11.04 28.01 7.05
N HIS A 71 -9.84 28.04 6.45
CA HIS A 71 -9.36 26.97 5.58
C HIS A 71 -9.12 25.65 6.32
N LYS A 72 -8.73 25.71 7.60
CA LYS A 72 -8.62 24.52 8.46
C LYS A 72 -9.99 23.86 8.68
N GLU A 73 -11.03 24.64 8.93
CA GLU A 73 -12.39 24.13 9.12
C GLU A 73 -12.96 23.53 7.83
N ILE A 74 -12.74 24.18 6.67
CA ILE A 74 -13.09 23.62 5.36
C ILE A 74 -12.39 22.27 5.13
N PHE A 75 -11.09 22.19 5.43
CA PHE A 75 -10.34 20.94 5.32
C PHE A 75 -10.90 19.84 6.23
N LYS A 76 -11.21 20.15 7.50
CA LYS A 76 -11.83 19.20 8.44
C LYS A 76 -13.18 18.71 7.91
N SER A 77 -14.02 19.60 7.41
CA SER A 77 -15.31 19.26 6.82
C SER A 77 -15.14 18.27 5.65
N LYS A 78 -14.27 18.59 4.69
CA LYS A 78 -13.97 17.69 3.55
C LYS A 78 -13.33 16.36 3.97
N LYS A 79 -12.51 16.36 5.02
CA LYS A 79 -11.96 15.13 5.60
C LYS A 79 -13.08 14.25 6.18
N ASN A 80 -13.99 14.83 6.94
CA ASN A 80 -15.11 14.10 7.55
C ASN A 80 -16.05 13.54 6.49
N GLU A 81 -16.43 14.35 5.51
CA GLU A 81 -17.24 13.96 4.35
C GLU A 81 -16.66 12.72 3.65
N LEU A 82 -15.36 12.76 3.32
CA LEU A 82 -14.66 11.62 2.71
C LEU A 82 -14.66 10.39 3.64
N CYS A 83 -14.40 10.58 4.94
CA CYS A 83 -14.40 9.48 5.90
C CYS A 83 -15.76 8.79 6.02
N HIS A 84 -16.85 9.56 6.05
CA HIS A 84 -18.21 9.02 6.08
C HIS A 84 -18.50 8.25 4.79
N LYS A 85 -18.26 8.86 3.63
CA LYS A 85 -18.51 8.20 2.35
C LYS A 85 -17.71 6.91 2.18
N ILE A 86 -16.44 6.88 2.61
CA ILE A 86 -15.63 5.65 2.59
C ILE A 86 -16.26 4.55 3.45
N LYS A 87 -16.75 4.89 4.65
CA LYS A 87 -17.41 3.91 5.53
C LYS A 87 -18.67 3.37 4.86
N ASP A 88 -19.48 4.24 4.28
CA ASP A 88 -20.74 3.87 3.64
C ASP A 88 -20.51 3.00 2.39
N CYS A 89 -19.59 3.39 1.51
CA CYS A 89 -19.22 2.59 0.33
C CYS A 89 -18.68 1.22 0.72
N LYS A 90 -17.82 1.14 1.75
CA LYS A 90 -17.32 -0.14 2.26
C LYS A 90 -18.46 -1.00 2.81
N LYS A 91 -19.32 -0.42 3.65
CA LYS A 91 -20.47 -1.11 4.23
C LYS A 91 -21.36 -1.67 3.12
N SER A 92 -21.81 -0.83 2.20
CA SER A 92 -22.63 -1.21 1.05
C SER A 92 -21.98 -2.33 0.22
N TYR A 93 -20.69 -2.18 -0.13
CA TYR A 93 -19.98 -3.19 -0.90
C TYR A 93 -19.92 -4.55 -0.20
N PHE A 94 -19.53 -4.59 1.09
CA PHE A 94 -19.42 -5.85 1.80
C PHE A 94 -20.79 -6.45 2.14
N SER A 95 -21.80 -5.63 2.47
CA SER A 95 -23.20 -6.09 2.63
C SER A 95 -23.71 -6.76 1.36
N ASN A 96 -23.62 -6.08 0.21
CA ASN A 96 -24.04 -6.65 -1.07
C ASN A 96 -23.26 -7.94 -1.41
N ARG A 97 -21.96 -7.98 -1.10
CA ARG A 97 -21.13 -9.16 -1.34
C ARG A 97 -21.52 -10.35 -0.46
N ILE A 98 -21.95 -10.10 0.78
CA ILE A 98 -22.47 -11.11 1.70
C ILE A 98 -23.83 -11.63 1.21
N GLU A 99 -24.74 -10.73 0.85
CA GLU A 99 -26.07 -11.06 0.30
C GLU A 99 -25.96 -11.89 -0.98
N ASN A 100 -25.09 -11.50 -1.92
CA ASN A 100 -24.84 -12.26 -3.15
C ASN A 100 -24.15 -13.62 -2.92
N SER A 101 -23.61 -13.85 -1.73
CA SER A 101 -22.95 -15.11 -1.35
C SER A 101 -23.85 -16.00 -0.48
N GLN A 102 -25.13 -15.66 -0.34
CA GLN A 102 -26.11 -16.47 0.37
C GLN A 102 -26.11 -17.90 -0.20
N ASN A 103 -26.04 -18.90 0.69
CA ASN A 103 -25.85 -20.33 0.38
C ASN A 103 -24.44 -20.80 -0.06
N LYS A 104 -23.44 -19.92 -0.11
CA LYS A 104 -22.04 -20.27 -0.39
C LYS A 104 -21.16 -20.10 0.85
N GLN A 105 -21.22 -21.07 1.76
CA GLN A 105 -20.49 -21.04 3.04
C GLN A 105 -18.99 -20.73 2.88
N ARG A 106 -18.32 -21.36 1.91
CA ARG A 106 -16.89 -21.13 1.63
C ARG A 106 -16.57 -19.67 1.27
N GLU A 107 -17.44 -19.02 0.49
CA GLU A 107 -17.24 -17.62 0.09
C GLU A 107 -17.48 -16.67 1.26
N LEU A 108 -18.48 -16.94 2.10
CA LEU A 108 -18.70 -16.18 3.33
C LEU A 108 -17.50 -16.26 4.28
N PHE A 109 -16.92 -17.45 4.46
CA PHE A 109 -15.70 -17.62 5.26
C PHE A 109 -14.51 -16.87 4.67
N LYS A 110 -14.32 -16.88 3.34
CA LYS A 110 -13.27 -16.06 2.70
C LYS A 110 -13.47 -14.56 2.94
N ILE A 111 -14.70 -14.08 2.84
CA ILE A 111 -15.04 -12.67 3.10
C ILE A 111 -14.75 -12.31 4.56
N SER A 112 -15.22 -13.13 5.51
CA SER A 112 -14.99 -12.96 6.94
C SER A 112 -13.50 -12.97 7.28
N LYS A 113 -12.76 -13.95 6.77
CA LYS A 113 -11.30 -14.03 6.91
C LYS A 113 -10.63 -12.79 6.34
N SER A 114 -11.00 -12.33 5.14
CA SER A 114 -10.43 -11.11 4.56
C SER A 114 -10.72 -9.83 5.36
N LEU A 115 -11.79 -9.80 6.16
CA LEU A 115 -12.20 -8.63 6.94
C LEU A 115 -11.58 -8.61 8.34
N LEU A 116 -11.51 -9.79 8.97
CA LEU A 116 -11.11 -9.96 10.37
C LEU A 116 -9.65 -10.39 10.53
N ASP A 117 -9.12 -11.10 9.54
CA ASP A 117 -7.77 -11.63 9.61
C ASP A 117 -6.77 -10.56 9.16
N HIS A 118 -6.17 -9.90 10.14
CA HIS A 118 -5.09 -8.94 9.92
C HIS A 118 -3.73 -9.64 9.78
N THR A 119 -3.68 -10.97 9.82
CA THR A 119 -2.45 -11.74 9.62
C THR A 119 -2.16 -11.85 8.12
N HIS A 120 -1.58 -10.78 7.56
CA HIS A 120 -1.12 -10.76 6.18
C HIS A 120 0.20 -11.54 5.94
N GLY A 121 0.54 -12.45 6.84
CA GLY A 121 1.65 -13.38 6.66
C GLY A 121 1.10 -14.79 6.54
N GLN A 122 1.69 -15.60 5.66
CA GLN A 122 1.72 -17.03 5.98
C GLN A 122 2.24 -17.12 7.42
N THR A 123 1.57 -17.87 8.28
CA THR A 123 2.17 -18.32 9.53
C THR A 123 3.26 -19.29 9.11
N ILE A 124 4.42 -18.76 8.73
CA ILE A 124 5.61 -19.54 8.42
C ILE A 124 6.01 -20.12 9.78
N LEU A 125 5.79 -21.42 9.94
CA LEU A 125 6.39 -22.13 11.06
C LEU A 125 7.91 -21.95 10.90
N PRO A 126 8.66 -21.61 11.97
CA PRO A 126 10.10 -21.50 11.85
C PRO A 126 10.65 -22.81 11.27
N GLU A 127 11.50 -22.70 10.24
CA GLU A 127 12.15 -23.85 9.63
C GLU A 127 13.07 -24.50 10.66
N SER A 128 12.88 -25.80 10.89
CA SER A 128 13.71 -26.59 11.79
C SER A 128 13.75 -28.02 11.27
N ASP A 129 14.96 -28.56 11.13
CA ASP A 129 15.18 -29.91 10.60
C ASP A 129 14.83 -31.00 11.63
N ASP A 130 14.76 -30.65 12.93
CA ASP A 130 14.42 -31.55 14.03
C ASP A 130 13.20 -31.08 14.84
N GLN A 131 12.26 -32.00 15.04
CA GLN A 131 10.98 -31.78 15.73
C GLN A 131 11.17 -31.56 17.23
N PHE A 132 12.22 -32.14 17.83
CA PHE A 132 12.53 -31.94 19.25
C PHE A 132 13.05 -30.52 19.50
N GLU A 133 13.97 -30.04 18.65
CA GLU A 133 14.49 -28.67 18.72
C GLU A 133 13.38 -27.62 18.57
N LEU A 134 12.42 -27.87 17.66
CA LEU A 134 11.25 -27.01 17.50
C LEU A 134 10.38 -26.96 18.76
N ALA A 135 10.12 -28.13 19.37
CA ALA A 135 9.33 -28.22 20.60
C ALA A 135 10.04 -27.51 21.78
N CYS A 136 11.37 -27.63 21.87
CA CYS A 136 12.16 -26.89 22.85
C CYS A 136 12.11 -25.38 22.62
N LYS A 137 12.30 -24.90 21.38
CA LYS A 137 12.18 -23.47 21.04
C LYS A 137 10.79 -22.93 21.35
N PHE A 138 9.74 -23.70 21.05
CA PHE A 138 8.37 -23.36 21.39
C PHE A 138 8.20 -23.24 22.92
N SER A 139 8.62 -24.26 23.69
CA SER A 139 8.53 -24.26 25.15
C SER A 139 9.26 -23.07 25.78
N ASN A 140 10.47 -22.77 25.29
CA ASN A 140 11.29 -21.65 25.76
C ASN A 140 10.64 -20.31 25.46
N TYR A 141 10.03 -20.13 24.28
CA TYR A 141 9.34 -18.89 23.91
C TYR A 141 8.25 -18.50 24.93
N PHE A 142 7.43 -19.46 25.37
CA PHE A 142 6.38 -19.20 26.36
C PHE A 142 6.92 -19.03 27.78
N SER A 143 8.03 -19.70 28.09
CA SER A 143 8.70 -19.57 29.39
C SER A 143 9.37 -18.20 29.55
N GLU A 144 9.97 -17.67 28.48
CA GLU A 144 10.65 -16.37 28.46
C GLU A 144 9.67 -15.19 28.29
N ASN A 145 8.53 -15.40 27.61
CA ASN A 145 7.56 -14.35 27.32
C ASN A 145 6.13 -14.68 27.80
N PRO A 146 5.91 -14.98 29.09
CA PRO A 146 4.59 -15.42 29.60
C PRO A 146 3.47 -14.38 29.40
N PHE A 147 3.80 -13.10 29.23
CA PHE A 147 2.84 -12.00 29.08
C PHE A 147 2.49 -11.64 27.62
N ARG A 148 3.15 -12.23 26.61
CA ARG A 148 2.92 -11.88 25.19
C ARG A 148 1.67 -12.52 24.57
N ILE A 149 0.92 -13.32 25.33
CA ILE A 149 -0.26 -14.06 24.83
C ILE A 149 -1.49 -13.15 24.59
N LYS A 150 -1.44 -11.87 24.99
CA LYS A 150 -2.49 -10.90 24.65
C LYS A 150 -1.88 -9.68 23.98
N THR A 151 -2.10 -9.52 22.66
CA THR A 151 -2.24 -8.22 21.97
C THR A 151 -2.28 -8.30 20.43
N ASN A 152 -2.09 -9.45 19.79
CA ASN A 152 -2.23 -9.52 18.32
C ASN A 152 -3.69 -9.47 17.82
N GLY A 153 -4.67 -9.53 18.73
CA GLY A 153 -6.10 -9.57 18.38
C GLY A 153 -6.88 -8.25 18.52
N ILE A 154 -6.29 -7.17 19.06
CA ILE A 154 -7.00 -5.89 19.18
C ILE A 154 -6.03 -4.73 18.93
N SER A 155 -5.77 -4.44 17.66
CA SER A 155 -5.23 -3.14 17.28
C SER A 155 -6.36 -2.11 17.39
N ARG A 156 -6.54 -1.52 18.58
CA ARG A 156 -7.35 -0.31 18.74
C ARG A 156 -6.60 0.84 18.05
N ARG A 157 -7.18 1.35 16.97
CA ARG A 157 -6.91 2.71 16.49
C ARG A 157 -7.49 3.73 17.45
#